data_AF-A0A507CCQ0-F1
#
_entry.id   AF-A0A507CCQ0-F1
#
_cell.length_a   1.000
_cell.length_b   1.000
_cell.length_c   1.000
_cell.angle_alpha   90.00
_cell.angle_beta   90.00
_cell.angle_gamma   90.00
#
_symmetry.space_group_name_H-M   'P 1'
#
loop_
_entity.id
_entity.type
_entity.pdbx_description
1 polymer ?
#
loop_
_entity_poly.entity_id
_entity_poly.type
_entity_poly.pdbx_seq_one_letter_code
_entity_poly.pdbx_strand_id
1 'polypeptide(L)'
;MDYLSKLGVNVARAQVSPIRFNQRGLIDKILARYSSEFTIFRELLQNSNDAKAKQVTITFESSPTARTSAVSITFTNNGESFKYEDWERLRTVADGNPDVTKIGFFGVGFYSLFSICDEPVVVSKGRCMAFHWDANELNTLTDTVASAEEGSTFFLKLRKPLDIPKTEDFGKFLATSLAFTQFLNEVVVKIDKDTIFHLKKEEKEVKDVVMDTQKYRTASPKNMLTIEHLQVVSTNWEVLSFNGSGSGISVPMSTNVARARFRCNVTKEFSQEIERATHKGVSACTPLQIMWTPYSSSVASPKGNVGAVFSDLILSPRTQGRVFIGFPTSQTTGCSMHLSAHFIPTVERESIDFVDPALKVWNEEMLEAAGLVSRMVYEATMDTIDQEYRKSSVTDGVAMGAHALASFYFRDSTPIPLVCQTLSKTFQASCFKPLRIISSMGVFPVHQVYSLNDLVMSNFIKHTPFVPNSVRADYGYVIDSLVKLGLRTGDFEVLTSELSRRAFPDEEFVALVQ
;
A
#
# COMPACT_ATOMS: atom_id res chain seq x y z
N MET A 1 1.10 34.20 -15.00
CA MET A 1 1.95 34.90 -16.00
C MET A 1 3.40 35.12 -15.57
N ASP A 2 3.70 35.50 -14.32
CA ASP A 2 5.08 35.76 -13.85
C ASP A 2 6.06 34.57 -14.03
N TYR A 3 5.58 33.33 -14.02
CA TYR A 3 6.44 32.17 -14.30
C TYR A 3 6.83 32.06 -15.77
N LEU A 4 5.94 32.46 -16.69
CA LEU A 4 6.24 32.45 -18.12
C LEU A 4 7.36 33.43 -18.46
N SER A 5 7.37 34.62 -17.85
CA SER A 5 8.48 35.57 -18.03
C SER A 5 9.79 35.05 -17.45
N LYS A 6 9.77 34.39 -16.28
CA LYS A 6 10.94 33.69 -15.71
C LYS A 6 11.46 32.57 -16.61
N LEU A 7 10.58 31.91 -17.35
CA LEU A 7 10.91 30.86 -18.33
C LEU A 7 11.32 31.43 -19.71
N GLY A 8 11.38 32.76 -19.88
CA GLY A 8 11.71 33.41 -21.15
C GLY A 8 10.63 33.31 -22.23
N VAL A 9 9.41 32.93 -21.85
CA VAL A 9 8.27 32.77 -22.76
C VAL A 9 7.74 34.15 -23.15
N ASN A 10 7.64 34.38 -24.46
CA ASN A 10 7.03 35.61 -24.98
C ASN A 10 5.52 35.42 -25.11
N VAL A 11 4.78 35.89 -24.11
CA VAL A 11 3.32 35.78 -24.02
C VAL A 11 2.61 36.31 -25.28
N ALA A 12 3.17 37.29 -25.99
CA ALA A 12 2.59 37.83 -27.22
C ALA A 12 2.69 36.89 -28.43
N ARG A 13 3.52 35.84 -28.37
CA ARG A 13 3.68 34.81 -29.41
C ARG A 13 3.11 33.45 -29.02
N ALA A 14 2.72 33.28 -27.76
CA ALA A 14 2.19 32.01 -27.25
C ALA A 14 0.83 31.69 -27.90
N GLN A 15 0.63 30.42 -28.23
CA GLN A 15 -0.63 29.96 -28.81
C GLN A 15 -1.69 29.85 -27.71
N VAL A 16 -2.78 30.62 -27.84
CA VAL A 16 -3.96 30.54 -26.95
C VAL A 16 -4.88 29.43 -27.45
N SER A 17 -5.39 28.59 -26.55
CA SER A 17 -6.43 27.60 -26.89
C SER A 17 -7.38 27.40 -25.71
N PRO A 18 -8.71 27.38 -25.95
CA PRO A 18 -9.69 27.10 -24.92
C PRO A 18 -9.65 25.64 -24.48
N ILE A 19 -10.00 25.40 -23.21
CA ILE A 19 -10.20 24.06 -22.66
C ILE A 19 -11.59 23.54 -23.01
N ARG A 20 -11.74 22.22 -23.20
CA ARG A 20 -13.08 21.62 -23.33
C ARG A 20 -13.74 21.54 -21.96
N PHE A 21 -14.96 22.07 -21.85
CA PHE A 21 -15.70 22.24 -20.58
C PHE A 21 -14.98 23.19 -19.58
N ASN A 22 -14.71 24.42 -20.03
CA ASN A 22 -13.84 25.41 -19.38
C ASN A 22 -14.52 26.36 -18.36
N GLN A 23 -15.77 26.12 -17.97
CA GLN A 23 -16.48 27.04 -17.08
C GLN A 23 -16.02 26.91 -15.62
N ARG A 24 -15.68 28.03 -15.00
CA ARG A 24 -15.21 28.11 -13.60
C ARG A 24 -16.11 27.37 -12.62
N GLY A 25 -17.43 27.55 -12.73
CA GLY A 25 -18.39 26.90 -11.84
C GLY A 25 -18.45 25.37 -11.96
N LEU A 26 -18.05 24.79 -13.10
CA LEU A 26 -17.93 23.34 -13.25
C LEU A 26 -16.68 22.83 -12.52
N ILE A 27 -15.55 23.52 -12.71
CA ILE A 27 -14.29 23.18 -12.04
C ILE A 27 -14.45 23.33 -10.52
N ASP A 28 -15.08 24.39 -10.03
CA ASP A 28 -15.36 24.58 -8.60
C ASP A 28 -16.22 23.45 -8.02
N LYS A 29 -17.23 22.96 -8.77
CA LYS A 29 -18.04 21.81 -8.35
C LYS A 29 -17.24 20.51 -8.30
N ILE A 30 -16.30 20.32 -9.22
CA ILE A 30 -15.38 19.17 -9.20
C ILE A 30 -14.47 19.27 -7.98
N LEU A 31 -13.85 20.43 -7.77
CA LEU A 31 -12.94 20.71 -6.65
C LEU A 31 -13.61 20.57 -5.29
N ALA A 32 -14.89 20.92 -5.15
CA ALA A 32 -15.64 20.74 -3.92
C ALA A 32 -15.71 19.27 -3.45
N ARG A 33 -15.47 18.30 -4.35
CA ARG A 33 -15.40 16.87 -4.05
C ARG A 33 -13.99 16.39 -3.67
N TYR A 34 -12.98 17.24 -3.82
CA TYR A 34 -11.57 16.96 -3.52
C TYR A 34 -11.13 17.73 -2.26
N SER A 35 -11.74 17.42 -1.12
CA SER A 35 -11.49 18.11 0.15
C SER A 35 -10.45 17.43 1.05
N SER A 36 -9.87 16.29 0.65
CA SER A 36 -8.88 15.59 1.48
C SER A 36 -7.54 16.34 1.55
N GLU A 37 -6.88 16.24 2.70
CA GLU A 37 -5.54 16.79 2.91
C GLU A 37 -4.53 16.18 1.91
N PHE A 38 -3.59 16.99 1.40
CA PHE A 38 -2.54 16.59 0.44
C PHE A 38 -3.01 16.01 -0.90
N THR A 39 -4.30 16.14 -1.25
CA THR A 39 -4.87 15.63 -2.52
C THR A 39 -4.06 16.01 -3.75
N ILE A 40 -3.56 17.24 -3.85
CA ILE A 40 -2.76 17.67 -5.01
C ILE A 40 -1.48 16.83 -5.17
N PHE A 41 -0.80 16.53 -4.07
CA PHE A 41 0.45 15.79 -4.07
C PHE A 41 0.18 14.33 -4.38
N ARG A 42 -0.95 13.82 -3.88
CA ARG A 42 -1.47 12.50 -4.19
C ARG A 42 -1.59 12.32 -5.71
N GLU A 43 -2.33 13.18 -6.39
CA GLU A 43 -2.51 13.08 -7.84
C GLU A 43 -1.19 13.27 -8.62
N LEU A 44 -0.32 14.18 -8.18
CA LEU A 44 0.99 14.40 -8.83
C LEU A 44 1.96 13.23 -8.65
N LEU A 45 1.98 12.57 -7.48
CA LEU A 45 2.79 11.37 -7.21
C LEU A 45 2.30 10.19 -8.07
N GLN A 46 0.97 10.02 -8.19
CA GLN A 46 0.38 9.03 -9.09
C GLN A 46 0.80 9.26 -10.55
N ASN A 47 0.66 10.49 -11.04
CA ASN A 47 1.07 10.86 -12.39
C ASN A 47 2.57 10.62 -12.61
N SER A 48 3.40 10.89 -11.59
CA SER A 48 4.84 10.65 -11.64
C SER A 48 5.17 9.16 -11.73
N ASN A 49 4.51 8.31 -10.93
CA ASN A 49 4.68 6.87 -11.02
C ASN A 49 4.18 6.33 -12.38
N ASP A 50 3.07 6.84 -12.90
CA ASP A 50 2.56 6.49 -14.23
C ASP A 50 3.51 6.93 -15.35
N ALA A 51 4.20 8.05 -15.19
CA ALA A 51 5.30 8.48 -16.05
C ALA A 51 6.60 7.70 -15.80
N LYS A 52 6.58 6.66 -14.96
CA LYS A 52 7.74 5.83 -14.59
C LYS A 52 8.90 6.61 -13.94
N ALA A 53 8.59 7.76 -13.32
CA ALA A 53 9.58 8.52 -12.56
C ALA A 53 10.18 7.67 -11.42
N LYS A 54 11.46 7.88 -11.14
CA LYS A 54 12.17 7.26 -10.02
C LYS A 54 12.21 8.16 -8.79
N GLN A 55 12.22 9.47 -9.00
CA GLN A 55 12.31 10.49 -7.98
C GLN A 55 11.32 11.61 -8.26
N VAL A 56 10.75 12.14 -7.18
CA VAL A 56 9.99 13.40 -7.15
C VAL A 56 10.67 14.38 -6.21
N THR A 57 10.74 15.65 -6.61
CA THR A 57 11.13 16.77 -5.74
C THR A 57 9.97 17.73 -5.58
N ILE A 58 9.64 18.07 -4.33
CA ILE A 58 8.61 19.03 -3.94
C ILE A 58 9.31 20.21 -3.26
N THR A 59 9.28 21.38 -3.87
CA THR A 59 9.91 22.59 -3.34
C THR A 59 8.86 23.62 -2.96
N PHE A 60 8.82 23.99 -1.69
CA PHE A 60 8.05 25.11 -1.17
C PHE A 60 8.91 26.38 -1.19
N GLU A 61 8.46 27.44 -1.85
CA GLU A 61 9.10 28.76 -1.79
C GLU A 61 8.50 29.55 -0.63
N SER A 62 9.31 29.88 0.38
CA SER A 62 8.83 30.51 1.61
C SER A 62 8.42 31.97 1.41
N SER A 63 7.42 32.43 2.16
CA SER A 63 7.03 33.84 2.15
C SER A 63 8.14 34.69 2.79
N PRO A 64 8.55 35.81 2.16
CA PRO A 64 9.51 36.74 2.75
C PRO A 64 9.07 37.29 4.11
N THR A 65 7.75 37.39 4.35
CA THR A 65 7.16 37.96 5.56
C THR A 65 6.78 36.91 6.60
N ALA A 66 6.58 35.65 6.20
CA ALA A 66 6.17 34.56 7.08
C ALA A 66 6.82 33.25 6.61
N ARG A 67 8.05 32.96 7.05
CA ARG A 67 8.84 31.80 6.58
C ARG A 67 8.19 30.43 6.82
N THR A 68 7.18 30.35 7.69
CA THR A 68 6.39 29.14 7.94
C THR A 68 5.31 28.87 6.89
N SER A 69 5.09 29.81 5.97
CA SER A 69 4.10 29.70 4.91
C SER A 69 4.79 29.82 3.55
N ALA A 70 4.30 29.07 2.56
CA ALA A 70 4.78 29.09 1.18
C ALA A 70 3.95 30.06 0.33
N VAL A 71 4.58 30.70 -0.66
CA VAL A 71 3.92 31.53 -1.69
C VAL A 71 3.86 30.82 -3.04
N SER A 72 4.72 29.83 -3.26
CA SER A 72 4.71 28.99 -4.44
C SER A 72 5.13 27.56 -4.12
N ILE A 73 4.73 26.63 -4.98
CA ILE A 73 5.15 25.23 -4.94
C ILE A 73 5.66 24.86 -6.32
N THR A 74 6.84 24.25 -6.37
CA THR A 74 7.38 23.63 -7.58
C THR A 74 7.43 22.13 -7.36
N PHE A 75 6.79 21.37 -8.25
CA PHE A 75 6.81 19.91 -8.23
C PHE A 75 7.53 19.39 -9.48
N THR A 76 8.60 18.63 -9.31
CA THR A 76 9.40 18.09 -10.40
C THR A 76 9.50 16.57 -10.29
N ASN A 77 9.39 15.87 -11.41
CA ASN A 77 9.66 14.44 -11.50
C ASN A 77 10.62 14.15 -12.66
N ASN A 78 11.39 13.06 -12.54
CA ASN A 78 12.37 12.62 -13.53
C ASN A 78 11.85 11.46 -14.42
N GLY A 79 10.55 11.40 -14.67
CA GLY A 79 9.93 10.35 -15.48
C GLY A 79 10.00 10.58 -16.99
N GLU A 80 9.21 9.81 -17.73
CA GLU A 80 8.92 10.04 -19.13
C GLU A 80 8.35 11.44 -19.34
N SER A 81 8.84 12.13 -20.37
CA SER A 81 8.28 13.42 -20.77
C SER A 81 6.88 13.27 -21.35
N PHE A 82 6.09 14.35 -21.29
CA PHE A 82 4.74 14.38 -21.85
C PHE A 82 4.76 14.10 -23.35
N LYS A 83 3.96 13.13 -23.76
CA LYS A 83 3.64 12.83 -25.16
C LYS A 83 2.55 13.77 -25.65
N TYR A 84 2.28 13.76 -26.95
CA TYR A 84 1.25 14.60 -27.55
C TYR A 84 -0.11 14.39 -26.86
N GLU A 85 -0.48 13.15 -26.59
CA GLU A 85 -1.74 12.75 -25.96
C GLU A 85 -1.84 13.21 -24.50
N ASP A 86 -0.72 13.35 -23.79
CA ASP A 86 -0.70 13.90 -22.44
C ASP A 86 -1.04 15.40 -22.45
N TRP A 87 -0.48 16.15 -23.40
CA TRP A 87 -0.80 17.57 -23.60
C TRP A 87 -2.26 17.79 -24.03
N GLU A 88 -2.82 16.91 -24.86
CA GLU A 88 -4.23 16.97 -25.24
C GLU A 88 -5.15 16.76 -24.02
N ARG A 89 -4.83 15.77 -23.18
CA ARG A 89 -5.61 15.46 -21.97
C ARG A 89 -5.58 16.57 -20.93
N LEU A 90 -4.49 17.33 -20.84
CA LEU A 90 -4.46 18.54 -20.01
C LEU A 90 -5.50 19.59 -20.44
N ARG A 91 -5.97 19.54 -21.69
CA ARG A 91 -6.98 20.47 -22.25
C ARG A 91 -8.41 19.91 -22.22
N THR A 92 -8.61 18.72 -21.69
CA THR A 92 -9.94 18.11 -21.55
C THR A 92 -10.26 17.83 -20.07
N VAL A 93 -11.32 18.46 -19.56
CA VAL A 93 -11.81 18.19 -18.20
C VAL A 93 -12.63 16.90 -18.20
N ALA A 94 -12.42 16.04 -17.19
CA ALA A 94 -13.19 14.81 -16.98
C ALA A 94 -13.10 13.78 -18.12
N ASP A 95 -12.03 13.85 -18.92
CA ASP A 95 -11.70 12.86 -19.93
C ASP A 95 -10.73 11.85 -19.32
N GLY A 96 -11.28 10.72 -18.86
CA GLY A 96 -10.54 9.63 -18.22
C GLY A 96 -9.38 9.12 -19.05
N ASN A 97 -8.38 8.51 -18.41
CA ASN A 97 -7.33 7.83 -19.18
C ASN A 97 -7.84 6.45 -19.61
N PRO A 98 -8.07 6.18 -20.92
CA PRO A 98 -8.60 4.90 -21.38
C PRO A 98 -7.60 3.74 -21.18
N ASP A 99 -6.33 4.05 -20.90
CA ASP A 99 -5.32 3.04 -20.60
C ASP A 99 -5.66 2.30 -19.30
N VAL A 100 -5.92 1.00 -19.44
CA VAL A 100 -6.26 0.07 -18.35
C VAL A 100 -5.08 -0.22 -17.42
N THR A 101 -3.85 0.14 -17.82
CA THR A 101 -2.66 0.00 -16.98
C THR A 101 -2.49 1.18 -16.00
N LYS A 102 -3.26 2.25 -16.19
CA LYS A 102 -3.17 3.49 -15.42
C LYS A 102 -4.25 3.52 -14.34
N ILE A 103 -3.86 3.95 -13.14
CA ILE A 103 -4.73 3.91 -11.96
C ILE A 103 -5.89 4.90 -12.09
N GLY A 104 -5.67 6.08 -12.69
CA GLY A 104 -6.68 7.13 -12.79
C GLY A 104 -7.84 6.80 -13.74
N PHE A 105 -9.08 6.87 -13.26
CA PHE A 105 -10.30 6.57 -14.03
C PHE A 105 -10.95 7.79 -14.70
N PHE A 106 -11.09 8.90 -13.98
CA PHE A 106 -12.03 9.98 -14.36
C PHE A 106 -11.40 11.29 -14.86
N GLY A 107 -10.08 11.34 -15.10
CA GLY A 107 -9.47 12.49 -15.82
C GLY A 107 -9.45 13.85 -15.09
N VAL A 108 -9.88 13.91 -13.84
CA VAL A 108 -9.99 15.16 -13.04
C VAL A 108 -8.81 15.43 -12.11
N GLY A 109 -7.88 14.48 -11.96
CA GLY A 109 -6.78 14.54 -10.99
C GLY A 109 -5.88 15.76 -11.16
N PHE A 110 -5.53 16.11 -12.40
CA PHE A 110 -4.75 17.33 -12.68
C PHE A 110 -5.49 18.61 -12.27
N TYR A 111 -6.81 18.66 -12.45
CA TYR A 111 -7.59 19.85 -12.13
C TYR A 111 -7.68 20.11 -10.62
N SER A 112 -7.31 19.15 -9.77
CA SER A 112 -7.17 19.36 -8.32
C SER A 112 -6.18 20.48 -7.97
N LEU A 113 -5.21 20.79 -8.85
CA LEU A 113 -4.25 21.90 -8.68
C LEU A 113 -4.95 23.27 -8.56
N PHE A 114 -6.10 23.42 -9.19
CA PHE A 114 -6.89 24.66 -9.12
C PHE A 114 -7.44 24.94 -7.72
N SER A 115 -7.43 23.97 -6.80
CA SER A 115 -7.78 24.17 -5.39
C SER A 115 -6.84 25.12 -4.65
N ILE A 116 -5.60 25.28 -5.13
CA ILE A 116 -4.57 26.11 -4.46
C ILE A 116 -3.93 27.18 -5.38
N CYS A 117 -4.06 27.03 -6.71
CA CYS A 117 -3.40 27.87 -7.71
C CYS A 117 -4.37 28.22 -8.84
N ASP A 118 -4.46 29.49 -9.26
CA ASP A 118 -5.34 29.86 -10.39
C ASP A 118 -4.70 29.66 -11.76
N GLU A 119 -3.36 29.71 -11.84
CA GLU A 119 -2.59 29.71 -13.09
C GLU A 119 -1.44 28.70 -13.04
N PRO A 120 -1.71 27.37 -12.95
CA PRO A 120 -0.65 26.37 -12.98
C PRO A 120 0.12 26.44 -14.30
N VAL A 121 1.43 26.21 -14.24
CA VAL A 121 2.30 26.10 -15.42
C VAL A 121 2.97 24.75 -15.44
N VAL A 122 2.90 24.06 -16.58
CA VAL A 122 3.52 22.76 -16.81
C VAL A 122 4.63 22.91 -17.83
N VAL A 123 5.80 22.33 -17.54
CA VAL A 123 6.94 22.25 -18.46
C VAL A 123 7.38 20.81 -18.60
N SER A 124 7.53 20.33 -19.84
CA SER A 124 8.10 19.00 -20.13
C SER A 124 8.76 19.01 -21.51
N LYS A 125 10.01 18.51 -21.59
CA LYS A 125 10.81 18.38 -22.82
C LYS A 125 10.75 19.59 -23.77
N GLY A 126 11.06 20.77 -23.23
CA GLY A 126 11.13 22.01 -24.00
C GLY A 126 9.78 22.58 -24.46
N ARG A 127 8.65 22.02 -24.03
CA ARG A 127 7.32 22.59 -24.21
C ARG A 127 6.77 23.08 -22.88
N CYS A 128 6.09 24.23 -22.88
CA CYS A 128 5.35 24.72 -21.73
C CYS A 128 3.86 24.90 -22.04
N MET A 129 3.02 24.74 -21.03
CA MET A 129 1.60 25.07 -21.04
C MET A 129 1.26 25.80 -19.75
N ALA A 130 0.82 27.05 -19.86
CA ALA A 130 0.26 27.80 -18.75
C ALA A 130 -1.25 27.86 -18.86
N PHE A 131 -1.93 27.69 -17.73
CA PHE A 131 -3.35 27.87 -17.61
C PHE A 131 -3.64 29.29 -17.15
N HIS A 132 -4.67 29.93 -17.71
CA HIS A 132 -5.13 31.24 -17.26
C HIS A 132 -6.64 31.38 -17.42
N TRP A 133 -7.24 32.15 -16.52
CA TRP A 133 -8.65 32.49 -16.62
C TRP A 133 -8.82 33.74 -17.48
N ASP A 134 -9.67 33.67 -18.49
CA ASP A 134 -10.24 34.85 -19.15
C ASP A 134 -11.71 34.97 -18.71
N ALA A 135 -11.96 35.91 -17.79
CA ALA A 135 -13.20 35.99 -17.02
C ALA A 135 -13.55 34.64 -16.35
N ASN A 136 -14.53 33.91 -16.90
CA ASN A 136 -15.02 32.63 -16.37
C ASN A 136 -14.61 31.42 -17.23
N GLU A 137 -13.81 31.65 -18.27
CA GLU A 137 -13.35 30.64 -19.21
C GLU A 137 -11.87 30.32 -18.98
N LEU A 138 -11.58 29.05 -18.73
CA LEU A 138 -10.21 28.56 -18.60
C LEU A 138 -9.58 28.35 -19.98
N ASN A 139 -8.43 28.99 -20.19
CA ASN A 139 -7.65 28.94 -21.41
C ASN A 139 -6.23 28.44 -21.13
N THR A 140 -5.57 27.97 -22.19
CA THR A 140 -4.17 27.55 -22.15
C THR A 140 -3.32 28.40 -23.08
N LEU A 141 -2.11 28.72 -22.63
CA LEU A 141 -1.04 29.35 -23.40
C LEU A 141 0.09 28.34 -23.56
N THR A 142 0.41 27.97 -24.80
CA THR A 142 1.53 27.06 -25.07
C THR A 142 2.65 27.75 -25.82
N ASP A 143 3.89 27.44 -25.42
CA ASP A 143 5.10 27.89 -26.10
C ASP A 143 6.23 26.85 -25.91
N THR A 144 7.37 27.10 -26.52
CA THR A 144 8.61 26.36 -26.33
C THR A 144 9.51 27.07 -25.32
N VAL A 145 10.20 26.30 -24.49
CA VAL A 145 11.14 26.79 -23.48
C VAL A 145 12.47 26.07 -23.62
N ALA A 146 13.56 26.76 -23.29
CA ALA A 146 14.88 26.14 -23.22
C ALA A 146 14.94 25.19 -22.02
N SER A 147 14.48 23.95 -22.19
CA SER A 147 14.55 22.88 -21.20
C SER A 147 14.99 21.61 -21.89
N ALA A 148 16.22 21.18 -21.61
CA ALA A 148 16.80 19.94 -22.13
C ALA A 148 16.57 18.73 -21.22
N GLU A 149 16.08 18.94 -19.99
CA GLU A 149 15.91 17.87 -19.01
C GLU A 149 14.69 16.99 -19.29
N GLU A 150 14.85 15.68 -19.08
CA GLU A 150 13.76 14.71 -19.07
C GLU A 150 12.84 14.93 -17.87
N GLY A 151 11.65 14.32 -17.91
CA GLY A 151 10.63 14.52 -16.88
C GLY A 151 9.71 15.71 -17.10
N SER A 152 9.08 16.14 -16.01
CA SER A 152 8.08 17.22 -16.01
C SER A 152 8.16 18.05 -14.74
N THR A 153 7.93 19.36 -14.89
CA THR A 153 7.87 20.31 -13.77
C THR A 153 6.54 21.07 -13.79
N PHE A 154 5.92 21.18 -12.61
CA PHE A 154 4.71 21.93 -12.36
C PHE A 154 5.04 23.10 -11.45
N PHE A 155 4.72 24.31 -11.89
CA PHE A 155 4.89 25.54 -11.12
C PHE A 155 3.52 26.04 -10.68
N LEU A 156 3.34 26.19 -9.37
CA LEU A 156 2.08 26.54 -8.74
C LEU A 156 2.25 27.82 -7.93
N LYS A 157 1.85 28.96 -8.50
CA LYS A 157 1.74 30.22 -7.73
C LYS A 157 0.49 30.15 -6.85
N LEU A 158 0.66 30.18 -5.53
CA LEU A 158 -0.46 29.99 -4.62
C LEU A 158 -1.37 31.22 -4.61
N ARG A 159 -2.70 31.00 -4.56
CA ARG A 159 -3.70 32.09 -4.48
C ARG A 159 -3.50 32.95 -3.24
N LYS A 160 -3.14 32.31 -2.14
CA LYS A 160 -2.78 32.90 -0.86
C LYS A 160 -1.66 32.06 -0.24
N PRO A 161 -0.83 32.63 0.64
CA PRO A 161 0.16 31.84 1.35
C PRO A 161 -0.50 30.64 2.05
N LEU A 162 0.12 29.46 1.91
CA LEU A 162 -0.31 28.23 2.57
C LEU A 162 0.73 27.85 3.61
N ASP A 163 0.31 27.37 4.77
CA ASP A 163 1.25 26.88 5.78
C ASP A 163 2.02 25.68 5.23
N ILE A 164 3.33 25.71 5.45
CA ILE A 164 4.19 24.59 5.05
C ILE A 164 3.86 23.41 5.98
N PRO A 165 3.52 22.24 5.42
CA PRO A 165 3.16 21.08 6.23
C PRO A 165 4.29 20.68 7.19
N LYS A 166 3.91 20.21 8.38
CA LYS A 166 4.88 19.61 9.30
C LYS A 166 5.51 18.37 8.67
N THR A 167 6.81 18.20 8.87
CA THR A 167 7.58 17.10 8.28
C THR A 167 7.08 15.73 8.74
N GLU A 168 6.59 15.63 9.98
CA GLU A 168 6.00 14.39 10.51
C GLU A 168 4.77 13.96 9.68
N ASP A 169 3.78 14.85 9.56
CA ASP A 169 2.49 14.56 8.93
C ASP A 169 2.64 14.38 7.42
N PHE A 170 3.42 15.26 6.78
CA PHE A 170 3.66 15.16 5.35
C PHE A 170 4.58 14.00 4.99
N GLY A 171 5.62 13.74 5.79
CA GLY A 171 6.48 12.57 5.63
C GLY A 171 5.69 11.27 5.74
N LYS A 172 4.76 11.20 6.70
CA LYS A 172 3.83 10.07 6.86
C LYS A 172 2.95 9.84 5.63
N PHE A 173 2.37 10.91 5.09
CA PHE A 173 1.63 10.87 3.84
C PHE A 173 2.50 10.36 2.68
N LEU A 174 3.73 10.88 2.53
CA LEU A 174 4.66 10.49 1.46
C LEU A 174 5.10 9.03 1.58
N ALA A 175 5.41 8.54 2.78
CA ALA A 175 5.78 7.14 2.99
C ALA A 175 4.66 6.18 2.59
N THR A 176 3.43 6.48 3.01
CA THR A 176 2.26 5.69 2.66
C THR A 176 1.96 5.75 1.15
N SER A 177 2.19 6.90 0.52
CA SER A 177 2.03 7.12 -0.92
C SER A 177 2.97 6.25 -1.77
N LEU A 178 4.15 5.93 -1.25
CA LEU A 178 5.16 5.13 -1.94
C LEU A 178 4.98 3.62 -1.75
N ALA A 179 4.03 3.18 -0.92
CA ALA A 179 3.90 1.78 -0.49
C ALA A 179 3.88 0.81 -1.69
N PHE A 180 3.00 1.10 -2.66
CA PHE A 180 2.73 0.23 -3.82
C PHE A 180 3.14 0.86 -5.16
N THR A 181 3.99 1.90 -5.13
CA THR A 181 4.57 2.44 -6.35
C THR A 181 5.50 1.42 -6.99
N GLN A 182 5.39 1.28 -8.31
CA GLN A 182 6.21 0.37 -9.12
C GLN A 182 7.52 1.03 -9.54
N PHE A 183 7.48 2.32 -9.87
CA PHE A 183 8.63 3.03 -10.41
C PHE A 183 9.20 4.05 -9.44
N LEU A 184 8.32 4.76 -8.72
CA LEU A 184 8.71 5.84 -7.82
C LEU A 184 9.33 5.28 -6.53
N ASN A 185 10.59 5.62 -6.29
CA ASN A 185 11.40 5.11 -5.20
C ASN A 185 11.86 6.19 -4.22
N GLU A 186 11.84 7.47 -4.63
CA GLU A 186 12.41 8.55 -3.84
C GLU A 186 11.52 9.80 -3.88
N VAL A 187 11.37 10.44 -2.72
CA VAL A 187 10.74 11.76 -2.60
C VAL A 187 11.62 12.68 -1.79
N VAL A 188 11.91 13.85 -2.35
CA VAL A 188 12.68 14.92 -1.71
C VAL A 188 11.76 16.12 -1.51
N VAL A 189 11.71 16.65 -0.29
CA VAL A 189 10.98 17.88 0.03
C VAL A 189 11.97 18.96 0.43
N LYS A 190 11.82 20.14 -0.17
CA LYS A 190 12.68 21.30 0.04
C LYS A 190 11.85 22.50 0.48
N ILE A 191 12.42 23.31 1.37
CA ILE A 191 11.99 24.69 1.58
C ILE A 191 13.09 25.57 1.01
N ASP A 192 12.74 26.39 0.02
CA ASP A 192 13.68 27.18 -0.77
C ASP A 192 14.81 26.30 -1.36
N LYS A 193 16.02 26.34 -0.78
CA LYS A 193 17.17 25.52 -1.19
C LYS A 193 17.46 24.35 -0.26
N ASP A 194 16.86 24.35 0.92
CA ASP A 194 17.20 23.42 2.00
C ASP A 194 16.33 22.17 1.93
N THR A 195 16.96 20.99 2.00
CA THR A 195 16.25 19.71 1.97
C THR A 195 15.76 19.35 3.36
N ILE A 196 14.46 19.53 3.58
CA ILE A 196 13.83 19.29 4.88
C ILE A 196 13.41 17.83 5.10
N PHE A 197 13.12 17.10 4.01
CA PHE A 197 12.74 15.70 4.08
C PHE A 197 13.26 14.95 2.87
N HIS A 198 13.75 13.75 3.07
CA HIS A 198 14.17 12.88 1.99
C HIS A 198 13.85 11.44 2.38
N LEU A 199 12.90 10.82 1.67
CA LEU A 199 12.53 9.43 1.83
C LEU A 199 12.99 8.62 0.62
N LYS A 200 13.60 7.46 0.89
CA LYS A 200 14.03 6.49 -0.12
C LYS A 200 13.45 5.10 0.18
N LYS A 201 12.97 4.44 -0.87
CA LYS A 201 12.52 3.04 -0.90
C LYS A 201 13.43 2.24 -1.83
N GLU A 202 13.90 1.08 -1.38
CA GLU A 202 14.80 0.22 -2.16
C GLU A 202 14.39 -1.25 -2.04
N GLU A 203 14.22 -1.93 -3.18
CA GLU A 203 13.99 -3.37 -3.22
C GLU A 203 15.31 -4.12 -2.98
N LYS A 204 15.31 -5.12 -2.09
CA LYS A 204 16.52 -5.87 -1.70
C LYS A 204 16.52 -7.29 -2.23
N GLU A 205 15.48 -8.05 -1.92
CA GLU A 205 15.43 -9.49 -2.22
C GLU A 205 14.10 -9.82 -2.89
N VAL A 206 14.15 -10.60 -3.97
CA VAL A 206 12.99 -11.08 -4.70
C VAL A 206 12.97 -12.61 -4.64
N LYS A 207 11.88 -13.18 -4.14
CA LYS A 207 11.66 -14.63 -4.03
C LYS A 207 10.40 -15.04 -4.74
N ASP A 208 10.51 -15.93 -5.71
CA ASP A 208 9.33 -16.57 -6.30
C ASP A 208 8.67 -17.50 -5.28
N VAL A 209 7.33 -17.48 -5.25
CA VAL A 209 6.53 -18.39 -4.44
C VAL A 209 6.01 -19.50 -5.35
N VAL A 210 6.39 -20.74 -5.04
CA VAL A 210 5.95 -21.91 -5.82
C VAL A 210 4.45 -22.13 -5.63
N MET A 211 3.71 -22.08 -6.73
CA MET A 211 2.28 -22.36 -6.77
C MET A 211 2.03 -23.85 -7.02
N ASP A 212 2.11 -24.63 -5.95
CA ASP A 212 1.75 -26.05 -5.99
C ASP A 212 0.23 -26.21 -6.13
N THR A 213 -0.22 -26.62 -7.31
CA THR A 213 -1.63 -26.84 -7.65
C THR A 213 -2.24 -28.03 -6.91
N GLN A 214 -1.43 -28.92 -6.34
CA GLN A 214 -1.90 -29.98 -5.44
C GLN A 214 -2.13 -29.48 -4.02
N LYS A 215 -1.53 -28.34 -3.66
CA LYS A 215 -1.68 -27.70 -2.33
C LYS A 215 -2.71 -26.58 -2.34
N TYR A 216 -2.80 -25.81 -3.43
CA TYR A 216 -3.59 -24.59 -3.49
C TYR A 216 -4.59 -24.57 -4.64
N ARG A 217 -5.73 -23.91 -4.41
CA ARG A 217 -6.55 -23.35 -5.49
C ARG A 217 -5.79 -22.19 -6.14
N THR A 218 -5.92 -22.06 -7.46
CA THR A 218 -5.26 -21.00 -8.24
C THR A 218 -6.25 -20.05 -8.92
N ALA A 219 -7.54 -20.37 -8.93
CA ALA A 219 -8.58 -19.52 -9.47
C ALA A 219 -9.49 -18.97 -8.36
N SER A 220 -10.01 -17.77 -8.57
CA SER A 220 -11.09 -17.19 -7.77
C SER A 220 -12.39 -18.00 -7.93
N PRO A 221 -13.35 -17.91 -6.99
CA PRO A 221 -14.54 -18.78 -6.98
C PRO A 221 -15.37 -18.75 -8.26
N LYS A 222 -15.49 -17.60 -8.93
CA LYS A 222 -16.22 -17.49 -10.21
C LYS A 222 -15.33 -17.75 -11.44
N ASN A 223 -14.08 -18.17 -11.24
CA ASN A 223 -13.08 -18.39 -12.28
C ASN A 223 -12.79 -17.14 -13.14
N MET A 224 -13.02 -15.94 -12.57
CA MET A 224 -12.73 -14.68 -13.24
C MET A 224 -11.25 -14.31 -13.18
N LEU A 225 -10.54 -14.78 -12.15
CA LEU A 225 -9.13 -14.48 -11.92
C LEU A 225 -8.36 -15.78 -11.66
N THR A 226 -7.30 -16.02 -12.43
CA THR A 226 -6.38 -17.15 -12.21
C THR A 226 -4.98 -16.63 -11.99
N ILE A 227 -4.34 -16.99 -10.87
CA ILE A 227 -2.98 -16.56 -10.57
C ILE A 227 -1.99 -17.21 -11.55
N GLU A 228 -1.11 -16.40 -12.13
CA GLU A 228 -0.08 -16.84 -13.09
C GLU A 228 1.32 -16.73 -12.51
N HIS A 229 1.54 -15.77 -11.62
CA HIS A 229 2.84 -15.51 -11.01
C HIS A 229 2.65 -14.93 -9.60
N LEU A 230 3.51 -15.33 -8.67
CA LEU A 230 3.58 -14.79 -7.33
C LEU A 230 5.04 -14.72 -6.89
N GLN A 231 5.45 -13.54 -6.46
CA GLN A 231 6.76 -13.30 -5.85
C GLN A 231 6.61 -12.46 -4.59
N VAL A 232 7.55 -12.58 -3.66
CA VAL A 232 7.69 -11.73 -2.47
C VAL A 232 8.94 -10.90 -2.61
N VAL A 233 8.79 -9.59 -2.40
CA VAL A 233 9.87 -8.62 -2.48
C VAL A 233 10.10 -8.00 -1.10
N SER A 234 11.30 -8.16 -0.55
CA SER A 234 11.73 -7.43 0.64
C SER A 234 12.16 -6.03 0.23
N THR A 235 11.62 -5.02 0.91
CA THR A 235 11.80 -3.60 0.60
C THR A 235 12.31 -2.87 1.83
N ASN A 236 13.40 -2.12 1.68
CA ASN A 236 13.93 -1.23 2.71
C ASN A 236 13.45 0.21 2.50
N TRP A 237 13.30 0.91 3.61
CA TRP A 237 12.85 2.29 3.69
C TRP A 237 13.84 3.08 4.54
N GLU A 238 14.26 4.24 4.05
CA GLU A 238 15.24 5.09 4.72
C GLU A 238 14.80 6.56 4.65
N VAL A 239 14.85 7.24 5.80
CA VAL A 239 14.73 8.71 5.87
C VAL A 239 16.14 9.29 5.89
N LEU A 240 16.56 9.92 4.79
CA LEU A 240 17.90 10.45 4.61
C LEU A 240 18.05 11.90 5.12
N SER A 241 16.94 12.62 5.25
CA SER A 241 16.86 13.96 5.87
C SER A 241 15.51 14.13 6.55
N PHE A 242 15.49 14.82 7.69
CA PHE A 242 14.29 15.15 8.47
C PHE A 242 14.48 16.49 9.18
N ASN A 243 13.55 17.45 9.01
CA ASN A 243 13.67 18.82 9.54
C ASN A 243 15.00 19.52 9.20
N GLY A 244 15.58 19.23 8.04
CA GLY A 244 16.80 19.89 7.55
C GLY A 244 18.11 19.37 8.17
N SER A 245 18.07 18.43 9.11
CA SER A 245 19.29 17.75 9.56
C SER A 245 19.76 16.76 8.48
N GLY A 246 20.83 17.13 7.77
CA GLY A 246 21.44 16.32 6.71
C GLY A 246 22.08 15.02 7.19
N SER A 247 22.21 14.06 6.26
CA SER A 247 22.90 12.75 6.30
C SER A 247 23.18 12.19 7.70
N GLY A 248 22.22 11.48 8.30
CA GLY A 248 22.48 10.79 9.56
C GLY A 248 21.31 10.10 10.26
N ILE A 249 20.05 10.37 9.89
CA ILE A 249 18.89 9.73 10.53
C ILE A 249 18.36 8.56 9.70
N SER A 250 19.26 7.75 9.13
CA SER A 250 18.82 6.53 8.44
C SER A 250 18.20 5.60 9.49
N VAL A 251 16.87 5.55 9.48
CA VAL A 251 16.13 4.52 10.18
C VAL A 251 15.72 3.47 9.16
N PRO A 252 16.50 2.38 9.00
CA PRO A 252 16.15 1.33 8.08
C PRO A 252 14.92 0.59 8.61
N MET A 253 13.78 0.81 7.99
CA MET A 253 12.60 -0.04 8.14
C MET A 253 12.53 -0.99 6.95
N SER A 254 11.97 -2.18 7.14
CA SER A 254 11.67 -3.07 6.02
C SER A 254 10.23 -3.54 6.00
N THR A 255 9.73 -3.78 4.80
CA THR A 255 8.40 -4.35 4.52
C THR A 255 8.56 -5.46 3.48
N ASN A 256 7.73 -6.48 3.56
CA ASN A 256 7.60 -7.45 2.49
C ASN A 256 6.39 -7.10 1.63
N VAL A 257 6.54 -7.22 0.31
CA VAL A 257 5.47 -7.00 -0.66
C VAL A 257 5.33 -8.23 -1.54
N ALA A 258 4.22 -8.95 -1.38
CA ALA A 258 3.82 -9.97 -2.34
C ALA A 258 3.29 -9.28 -3.60
N ARG A 259 3.74 -9.71 -4.77
CA ARG A 259 3.30 -9.23 -6.08
C ARG A 259 2.77 -10.42 -6.85
N ALA A 260 1.46 -10.43 -7.03
CA ALA A 260 0.75 -11.43 -7.80
C ALA A 260 0.31 -10.84 -9.15
N ARG A 261 0.35 -11.68 -10.18
CA ARG A 261 -0.25 -11.39 -11.49
C ARG A 261 -1.37 -12.38 -11.74
N PHE A 262 -2.55 -11.87 -12.05
CA PHE A 262 -3.72 -12.68 -12.39
C PHE A 262 -4.06 -12.52 -13.86
N ARG A 263 -4.39 -13.63 -14.52
CA ARG A 263 -5.12 -13.63 -15.78
C ARG A 263 -6.58 -13.38 -15.49
N CYS A 264 -7.17 -12.45 -16.24
CA CYS A 264 -8.59 -12.15 -16.18
C CYS A 264 -9.34 -12.92 -17.26
N ASN A 265 -10.39 -13.64 -16.88
CA ASN A 265 -11.27 -14.36 -17.79
C ASN A 265 -12.72 -13.94 -17.50
N VAL A 266 -13.20 -12.93 -18.21
CA VAL A 266 -14.54 -12.39 -18.06
C VAL A 266 -15.30 -12.47 -19.38
N THR A 267 -16.62 -12.59 -19.31
CA THR A 267 -17.47 -12.59 -20.52
C THR A 267 -17.45 -11.21 -21.18
N LYS A 268 -17.76 -11.15 -22.48
CA LYS A 268 -17.82 -9.88 -23.22
C LYS A 268 -18.91 -8.97 -22.65
N GLU A 269 -20.03 -9.55 -22.25
CA GLU A 269 -21.17 -8.86 -21.65
C GLU A 269 -20.74 -8.20 -20.33
N PHE A 270 -20.05 -8.94 -19.45
CA PHE A 270 -19.55 -8.40 -18.19
C PHE A 270 -18.52 -7.29 -18.40
N SER A 271 -17.59 -7.46 -19.35
CA SER A 271 -16.62 -6.42 -19.67
C SER A 271 -17.29 -5.13 -20.18
N GLN A 272 -18.38 -5.24 -20.95
CA GLN A 272 -19.15 -4.08 -21.42
C GLN A 272 -19.88 -3.39 -20.27
N GLU A 273 -20.37 -4.11 -19.27
CA GLU A 273 -20.99 -3.52 -18.07
C GLU A 273 -19.97 -2.72 -17.26
N ILE A 274 -18.77 -3.28 -17.01
CA ILE A 274 -17.68 -2.57 -16.34
C ILE A 274 -17.25 -1.32 -17.13
N GLU A 275 -17.15 -1.43 -18.45
CA GLU A 275 -16.77 -0.31 -19.32
C GLU A 275 -17.81 0.81 -19.30
N ARG A 276 -19.10 0.48 -19.28
CA ARG A 276 -20.18 1.47 -19.14
C ARG A 276 -20.10 2.22 -17.81
N ALA A 277 -19.74 1.55 -16.73
CA ALA A 277 -19.67 2.15 -15.40
C ALA A 277 -18.38 2.95 -15.15
N THR A 278 -17.26 2.53 -15.74
CA THR A 278 -15.92 3.07 -15.40
C THR A 278 -15.22 3.80 -16.54
N HIS A 279 -15.77 3.76 -17.76
CA HIS A 279 -15.10 4.16 -19.01
C HIS A 279 -13.82 3.37 -19.32
N LYS A 280 -13.59 2.23 -18.64
CA LYS A 280 -12.48 1.31 -18.90
C LYS A 280 -12.97 -0.14 -18.95
N GLY A 281 -12.50 -0.89 -19.94
CA GLY A 281 -12.72 -2.34 -19.97
C GLY A 281 -11.90 -3.08 -18.90
N VAL A 282 -12.19 -4.37 -18.73
CA VAL A 282 -11.39 -5.25 -17.88
C VAL A 282 -10.08 -5.61 -18.59
N SER A 283 -8.95 -5.32 -17.96
CA SER A 283 -7.63 -5.74 -18.49
C SER A 283 -7.51 -7.27 -18.53
N ALA A 284 -6.85 -7.83 -19.55
CA ALA A 284 -6.59 -9.27 -19.67
C ALA A 284 -5.71 -9.83 -18.54
N CYS A 285 -4.91 -8.96 -17.89
CA CYS A 285 -4.18 -9.30 -16.68
C CYS A 285 -4.29 -8.16 -15.67
N THR A 286 -4.37 -8.51 -14.38
CA THR A 286 -4.42 -7.53 -13.30
C THR A 286 -3.37 -7.85 -12.22
N PRO A 287 -2.64 -6.84 -11.72
CA PRO A 287 -1.77 -7.01 -10.57
C PRO A 287 -2.57 -7.01 -9.26
N LEU A 288 -2.01 -7.68 -8.26
CA LEU A 288 -2.45 -7.62 -6.87
C LEU A 288 -1.21 -7.61 -5.98
N GLN A 289 -1.18 -6.73 -4.99
CA GLN A 289 -0.06 -6.59 -4.07
C GLN A 289 -0.52 -6.62 -2.63
N ILE A 290 0.21 -7.36 -1.78
CA ILE A 290 -0.03 -7.41 -0.34
C ILE A 290 1.26 -7.03 0.37
N MET A 291 1.19 -6.02 1.23
CA MET A 291 2.33 -5.57 2.03
C MET A 291 2.12 -5.93 3.50
N TRP A 292 3.15 -6.48 4.13
CA TRP A 292 3.16 -6.74 5.57
C TRP A 292 4.52 -6.45 6.19
N THR A 293 4.52 -6.26 7.51
CA THR A 293 5.70 -5.93 8.29
C THR A 293 6.37 -7.20 8.83
N PRO A 294 7.66 -7.45 8.53
CA PRO A 294 8.41 -8.54 9.15
C PRO A 294 8.64 -8.26 10.65
N TYR A 295 8.85 -9.32 11.43
CA TYR A 295 9.05 -9.23 12.89
C TYR A 295 10.17 -8.24 13.26
N SER A 296 11.31 -8.29 12.56
CA SER A 296 12.46 -7.41 12.79
C SER A 296 12.10 -5.93 12.72
N SER A 297 11.32 -5.51 11.73
CA SER A 297 10.86 -4.11 11.59
C SER A 297 9.83 -3.73 12.65
N SER A 298 8.97 -4.67 13.07
CA SER A 298 7.98 -4.41 14.11
C SER A 298 8.63 -4.15 15.47
N VAL A 299 9.75 -4.82 15.78
CA VAL A 299 10.50 -4.59 17.03
C VAL A 299 11.48 -3.42 16.93
N ALA A 300 12.05 -3.17 15.74
CA ALA A 300 13.01 -2.10 15.52
C ALA A 300 12.37 -0.73 15.27
N SER A 301 11.03 -0.66 15.15
CA SER A 301 10.29 0.58 14.83
C SER A 301 10.78 1.75 15.67
N PRO A 302 11.39 2.79 15.06
CA PRO A 302 11.99 3.89 15.81
C PRO A 302 10.94 4.63 16.63
N LYS A 303 11.34 5.03 17.83
CA LYS A 303 10.55 5.94 18.66
C LYS A 303 10.83 7.39 18.24
N GLY A 304 9.85 8.27 18.42
CA GLY A 304 9.97 9.71 18.11
C GLY A 304 9.51 10.10 16.69
N ASN A 305 9.85 11.31 16.27
CA ASN A 305 9.25 11.96 15.09
C ASN A 305 9.52 11.20 13.78
N VAL A 306 10.70 10.60 13.62
CA VAL A 306 11.02 9.80 12.41
C VAL A 306 10.24 8.49 12.37
N GLY A 307 9.90 7.90 13.52
CA GLY A 307 9.00 6.74 13.55
C GLY A 307 7.56 7.06 13.21
N ALA A 308 7.11 8.29 13.50
CA ALA A 308 5.77 8.73 13.13
C ALA A 308 5.56 8.73 11.60
N VAL A 309 6.62 8.96 10.82
CA VAL A 309 6.62 8.87 9.34
C VAL A 309 6.15 7.49 8.85
N PHE A 310 6.48 6.42 9.58
CA PHE A 310 6.15 5.06 9.16
C PHE A 310 4.90 4.49 9.84
N SER A 311 4.22 5.27 10.70
CA SER A 311 3.13 4.78 11.55
C SER A 311 1.92 4.20 10.81
N ASP A 312 1.66 4.64 9.58
CA ASP A 312 0.57 4.10 8.74
C ASP A 312 1.02 3.01 7.76
N LEU A 313 2.34 2.79 7.64
CA LEU A 313 2.94 1.84 6.70
C LEU A 313 3.47 0.58 7.40
N ILE A 314 4.06 0.76 8.59
CA ILE A 314 4.62 -0.31 9.41
C ILE A 314 3.58 -0.70 10.44
N LEU A 315 3.02 -1.90 10.27
CA LEU A 315 1.92 -2.40 11.07
C LEU A 315 2.44 -3.30 12.18
N SER A 316 1.89 -3.13 13.38
CA SER A 316 1.94 -4.15 14.42
C SER A 316 0.85 -5.20 14.19
N PRO A 317 0.96 -6.42 14.75
CA PRO A 317 -0.10 -7.42 14.70
C PRO A 317 -1.43 -7.00 15.36
N ARG A 318 -1.45 -5.86 16.07
CA ARG A 318 -2.66 -5.29 16.68
C ARG A 318 -3.35 -4.25 15.80
N THR A 319 -2.65 -3.71 14.81
CA THR A 319 -3.16 -2.69 13.88
C THR A 319 -3.62 -3.34 12.58
N GLN A 320 -4.68 -2.81 11.98
CA GLN A 320 -5.16 -3.28 10.68
C GLN A 320 -4.50 -2.48 9.55
N GLY A 321 -4.21 -3.15 8.45
CA GLY A 321 -3.84 -2.50 7.20
C GLY A 321 -5.05 -1.96 6.46
N ARG A 322 -4.78 -1.31 5.33
CA ARG A 322 -5.76 -0.60 4.50
C ARG A 322 -5.80 -1.16 3.10
N VAL A 323 -6.95 -1.02 2.45
CA VAL A 323 -7.09 -1.23 1.01
C VAL A 323 -6.62 0.02 0.28
N PHE A 324 -5.83 -0.17 -0.78
CA PHE A 324 -5.26 0.88 -1.62
C PHE A 324 -5.87 0.81 -3.01
N ILE A 325 -6.27 1.97 -3.51
CA ILE A 325 -6.70 2.18 -4.89
C ILE A 325 -5.80 3.29 -5.45
N GLY A 326 -4.55 2.91 -5.71
CA GLY A 326 -3.42 3.84 -5.85
C GLY A 326 -2.99 4.50 -4.53
N PHE A 327 -3.94 4.91 -3.69
CA PHE A 327 -3.73 5.49 -2.36
C PHE A 327 -4.56 4.79 -1.29
N PRO A 328 -4.20 4.91 0.00
CA PRO A 328 -4.96 4.29 1.08
C PRO A 328 -6.39 4.82 1.10
N THR A 329 -7.35 3.90 1.11
CA THR A 329 -8.77 4.20 1.32
C THR A 329 -9.10 4.24 2.81
N SER A 330 -10.33 4.64 3.13
CA SER A 330 -10.87 4.52 4.49
C SER A 330 -11.05 3.06 4.94
N GLN A 331 -11.08 2.12 4.00
CA GLN A 331 -11.36 0.71 4.23
C GLN A 331 -10.15 -0.05 4.76
N THR A 332 -10.32 -0.74 5.89
CA THR A 332 -9.33 -1.66 6.46
C THR A 332 -9.47 -3.07 5.88
N THR A 333 -8.41 -3.86 5.94
CA THR A 333 -8.36 -5.24 5.43
C THR A 333 -8.81 -6.30 6.43
N GLY A 334 -8.95 -5.94 7.72
CA GLY A 334 -9.24 -6.87 8.80
C GLY A 334 -8.02 -7.54 9.43
N CYS A 335 -6.83 -7.40 8.86
CA CYS A 335 -5.59 -8.00 9.36
C CYS A 335 -4.42 -7.01 9.22
N SER A 336 -3.23 -7.36 9.71
CA SER A 336 -2.05 -6.47 9.68
C SER A 336 -1.34 -6.52 8.33
N MET A 337 -2.09 -6.30 7.26
CA MET A 337 -1.60 -6.27 5.88
C MET A 337 -2.29 -5.17 5.09
N HIS A 338 -1.52 -4.38 4.35
CA HIS A 338 -2.06 -3.49 3.33
C HIS A 338 -2.30 -4.27 2.04
N LEU A 339 -3.37 -3.91 1.32
CA LEU A 339 -3.80 -4.59 0.10
C LEU A 339 -3.97 -3.56 -1.02
N SER A 340 -3.25 -3.72 -2.12
CA SER A 340 -3.40 -2.91 -3.33
C SER A 340 -3.80 -3.79 -4.50
N ALA A 341 -4.86 -3.40 -5.20
CA ALA A 341 -5.30 -4.10 -6.39
C ALA A 341 -6.14 -3.16 -7.28
N HIS A 342 -6.52 -3.60 -8.47
CA HIS A 342 -7.45 -2.87 -9.33
C HIS A 342 -8.90 -2.97 -8.84
N PHE A 343 -9.14 -2.52 -7.60
CA PHE A 343 -10.50 -2.29 -7.11
C PHE A 343 -11.11 -1.10 -7.84
N ILE A 344 -12.40 -1.19 -8.11
CA ILE A 344 -13.17 -0.10 -8.69
C ILE A 344 -13.73 0.73 -7.53
N PRO A 345 -13.31 1.99 -7.37
CA PRO A 345 -13.73 2.82 -6.26
C PRO A 345 -15.10 3.46 -6.50
N THR A 346 -15.68 4.02 -5.43
CA THR A 346 -16.78 5.00 -5.58
C THR A 346 -16.29 6.29 -6.23
N VAL A 347 -17.22 7.18 -6.60
CA VAL A 347 -16.93 8.46 -7.27
C VAL A 347 -15.93 9.33 -6.49
N GLU A 348 -16.00 9.30 -5.16
CA GLU A 348 -15.12 10.03 -4.24
C GLU A 348 -13.69 9.45 -4.20
N ARG A 349 -13.49 8.21 -4.67
CA ARG A 349 -12.22 7.47 -4.64
C ARG A 349 -11.66 7.13 -3.25
N GLU A 350 -12.51 7.18 -2.22
CA GLU A 350 -12.12 6.91 -0.84
C GLU A 350 -12.61 5.57 -0.30
N SER A 351 -13.40 4.84 -1.10
CA SER A 351 -13.98 3.55 -0.75
C SER A 351 -14.17 2.65 -1.97
N ILE A 352 -14.34 1.35 -1.73
CA ILE A 352 -14.60 0.34 -2.76
C ILE A 352 -16.08 0.36 -3.12
N ASP A 353 -16.42 0.32 -4.41
CA ASP A 353 -17.82 0.28 -4.83
C ASP A 353 -18.39 -1.14 -4.71
N PHE A 354 -19.32 -1.33 -3.78
CA PHE A 354 -20.13 -2.54 -3.65
C PHE A 354 -21.62 -2.27 -3.92
N VAL A 355 -21.97 -1.09 -4.41
CA VAL A 355 -23.35 -0.67 -4.68
C VAL A 355 -23.75 -1.10 -6.09
N ASP A 356 -22.92 -0.81 -7.09
CA ASP A 356 -23.19 -1.27 -8.45
C ASP A 356 -23.03 -2.80 -8.55
N PRO A 357 -24.01 -3.55 -9.11
CA PRO A 357 -23.96 -5.00 -9.16
C PRO A 357 -22.74 -5.57 -9.91
N ALA A 358 -22.34 -4.98 -11.03
CA ALA A 358 -21.21 -5.46 -11.82
C ALA A 358 -19.88 -5.13 -11.12
N LEU A 359 -19.76 -3.90 -10.61
CA LEU A 359 -18.57 -3.47 -9.85
C LEU A 359 -18.38 -4.29 -8.58
N LYS A 360 -19.47 -4.57 -7.87
CA LYS A 360 -19.47 -5.45 -6.69
C LYS A 360 -18.90 -6.83 -7.02
N VAL A 361 -19.37 -7.46 -8.09
CA VAL A 361 -18.88 -8.80 -8.49
C VAL A 361 -17.38 -8.77 -8.79
N TRP A 362 -16.90 -7.77 -9.51
CA TRP A 362 -15.47 -7.60 -9.78
C TRP A 362 -14.66 -7.41 -8.49
N ASN A 363 -15.10 -6.49 -7.63
CA ASN A 363 -14.41 -6.17 -6.38
C ASN A 363 -14.40 -7.35 -5.39
N GLU A 364 -15.48 -8.13 -5.31
CA GLU A 364 -15.53 -9.37 -4.53
C GLU A 364 -14.52 -10.41 -5.06
N GLU A 365 -14.42 -10.61 -6.37
CA GLU A 365 -13.45 -11.55 -6.94
C GLU A 365 -12.00 -11.10 -6.71
N MET A 366 -11.72 -9.80 -6.75
CA MET A 366 -10.41 -9.23 -6.39
C MET A 366 -10.07 -9.47 -4.91
N LEU A 367 -11.07 -9.39 -4.00
CA LEU A 367 -10.88 -9.75 -2.60
C LEU A 367 -10.67 -11.25 -2.40
N GLU A 368 -11.40 -12.10 -3.13
CA GLU A 368 -11.19 -13.55 -3.08
C GLU A 368 -9.76 -13.90 -3.57
N ALA A 369 -9.31 -13.28 -4.66
CA ALA A 369 -7.93 -13.40 -5.14
C ALA A 369 -6.90 -12.95 -4.09
N ALA A 370 -7.17 -11.87 -3.35
CA ALA A 370 -6.31 -11.41 -2.26
C ALA A 370 -6.25 -12.42 -1.09
N GLY A 371 -7.36 -13.06 -0.73
CA GLY A 371 -7.39 -14.09 0.31
C GLY A 371 -6.58 -15.33 -0.07
N LEU A 372 -6.63 -15.73 -1.35
CA LEU A 372 -5.81 -16.80 -1.92
C LEU A 372 -4.30 -16.46 -1.82
N VAL A 373 -3.90 -15.27 -2.27
CA VAL A 373 -2.50 -14.82 -2.19
C VAL A 373 -2.04 -14.73 -0.74
N SER A 374 -2.88 -14.19 0.15
CA SER A 374 -2.58 -14.11 1.58
C SER A 374 -2.24 -15.47 2.17
N ARG A 375 -2.96 -16.54 1.78
CA ARG A 375 -2.67 -17.89 2.28
C ARG A 375 -1.36 -18.45 1.74
N MET A 376 -1.09 -18.28 0.46
CA MET A 376 0.18 -18.74 -0.14
C MET A 376 1.39 -18.05 0.51
N VAL A 377 1.29 -16.73 0.71
CA VAL A 377 2.34 -15.91 1.34
C VAL A 377 2.53 -16.28 2.81
N TYR A 378 1.44 -16.50 3.55
CA TYR A 378 1.50 -16.97 4.92
C TYR A 378 2.26 -18.29 5.03
N GLU A 379 1.95 -19.26 4.17
CA GLU A 379 2.59 -20.57 4.15
C GLU A 379 4.08 -20.47 3.81
N ALA A 380 4.45 -19.67 2.81
CA ALA A 380 5.87 -19.43 2.46
C ALA A 380 6.64 -18.72 3.59
N THR A 381 5.96 -17.80 4.30
CA THR A 381 6.52 -17.14 5.49
C THR A 381 6.76 -18.16 6.60
N MET A 382 5.80 -19.05 6.84
CA MET A 382 5.91 -20.12 7.83
C MET A 382 7.00 -21.15 7.48
N ASP A 383 7.22 -21.44 6.20
CA ASP A 383 8.37 -22.27 5.76
C ASP A 383 9.71 -21.62 6.10
N THR A 384 9.83 -20.31 5.87
CA THR A 384 11.05 -19.55 6.20
C THR A 384 11.27 -19.52 7.71
N ILE A 385 10.22 -19.30 8.50
CA ILE A 385 10.29 -19.26 9.96
C ILE A 385 10.69 -20.63 10.52
N ASP A 386 10.17 -21.73 9.98
CA ASP A 386 10.53 -23.08 10.40
C ASP A 386 12.01 -23.41 10.12
N GLN A 387 12.52 -22.96 8.96
CA GLN A 387 13.95 -23.08 8.64
C GLN A 387 14.81 -22.28 9.60
N GLU A 388 14.42 -21.05 9.95
CA GLU A 388 15.18 -20.22 10.89
C GLU A 388 15.07 -20.73 12.33
N TYR A 389 13.91 -21.24 12.75
CA TYR A 389 13.73 -21.90 14.04
C TYR A 389 14.72 -23.06 14.23
N ARG A 390 15.00 -23.82 13.16
CA ARG A 390 15.95 -24.95 13.18
C ARG A 390 17.42 -24.53 13.18
N LYS A 391 17.73 -23.28 12.81
CA LYS A 391 19.11 -22.77 12.70
C LYS A 391 19.51 -21.86 13.87
N SER A 392 18.55 -21.15 14.46
CA SER A 392 18.77 -20.03 15.39
C SER A 392 18.30 -20.35 16.81
N SER A 393 18.23 -19.33 17.68
CA SER A 393 17.66 -19.49 19.02
C SER A 393 16.16 -19.80 18.92
N VAL A 394 15.69 -20.80 19.68
CA VAL A 394 14.28 -21.19 19.74
C VAL A 394 13.38 -19.99 20.02
N THR A 395 13.82 -19.07 20.88
CA THR A 395 13.07 -17.87 21.27
C THR A 395 12.78 -16.91 20.12
N ASP A 396 13.74 -16.69 19.21
CA ASP A 396 13.56 -15.78 18.08
C ASP A 396 12.59 -16.37 17.06
N GLY A 397 12.72 -17.67 16.76
CA GLY A 397 11.80 -18.37 15.86
C GLY A 397 10.35 -18.38 16.38
N VAL A 398 10.15 -18.56 17.69
CA VAL A 398 8.81 -18.47 18.30
C VAL A 398 8.22 -17.08 18.13
N ALA A 399 8.98 -16.02 18.42
CA ALA A 399 8.51 -14.64 18.31
C ALA A 399 8.18 -14.25 16.86
N MET A 400 9.02 -14.67 15.90
CA MET A 400 8.77 -14.50 14.46
C MET A 400 7.49 -15.20 14.02
N GLY A 401 7.32 -16.46 14.43
CA GLY A 401 6.12 -17.25 14.14
C GLY A 401 4.85 -16.65 14.74
N ALA A 402 4.93 -16.16 15.98
CA ALA A 402 3.81 -15.53 16.66
C ALA A 402 3.39 -14.23 15.96
N HIS A 403 4.38 -13.41 15.58
CA HIS A 403 4.17 -12.19 14.81
C HIS A 403 3.50 -12.48 13.46
N ALA A 404 3.98 -13.47 12.72
CA ALA A 404 3.38 -13.86 11.43
C ALA A 404 1.94 -14.39 11.61
N LEU A 405 1.72 -15.27 12.57
CA LEU A 405 0.39 -15.80 12.90
C LEU A 405 -0.61 -14.67 13.23
N ALA A 406 -0.21 -13.75 14.10
CA ALA A 406 -1.06 -12.65 14.52
C ALA A 406 -1.27 -11.60 13.41
N SER A 407 -0.29 -11.40 12.52
CA SER A 407 -0.40 -10.44 11.41
C SER A 407 -1.39 -10.89 10.34
N PHE A 408 -1.50 -12.19 10.11
CA PHE A 408 -2.44 -12.80 9.17
C PHE A 408 -3.76 -13.23 9.83
N TYR A 409 -3.99 -12.85 11.10
CA TYR A 409 -5.24 -13.10 11.78
C TYR A 409 -6.29 -12.04 11.38
N PHE A 410 -7.44 -12.50 10.91
CA PHE A 410 -8.53 -11.68 10.41
C PHE A 410 -9.52 -11.29 11.53
N ARG A 411 -9.81 -10.00 11.61
CA ARG A 411 -10.79 -9.32 12.49
C ARG A 411 -11.73 -8.48 11.64
N ASP A 412 -12.87 -8.07 12.18
CA ASP A 412 -13.81 -7.25 11.42
C ASP A 412 -13.13 -6.00 10.80
N SER A 413 -13.35 -5.85 9.49
CA SER A 413 -12.89 -4.70 8.73
C SER A 413 -13.89 -3.55 8.82
N THR A 414 -13.38 -2.32 8.72
CA THR A 414 -14.17 -1.08 8.80
C THR A 414 -13.92 -0.21 7.56
N PRO A 415 -14.91 0.54 7.04
CA PRO A 415 -16.31 0.55 7.50
C PRO A 415 -17.11 -0.67 7.05
N ILE A 416 -16.66 -1.41 6.02
CA ILE A 416 -17.41 -2.54 5.45
C ILE A 416 -16.83 -3.88 5.95
N PRO A 417 -17.58 -4.70 6.73
CA PRO A 417 -17.12 -6.01 7.21
C PRO A 417 -16.96 -7.07 6.12
N LEU A 418 -17.68 -6.92 4.99
CA LEU A 418 -17.60 -7.83 3.83
C LEU A 418 -16.16 -8.04 3.36
N VAL A 419 -15.32 -7.00 3.44
CA VAL A 419 -13.91 -7.06 3.01
C VAL A 419 -13.15 -8.15 3.76
N CYS A 420 -13.15 -8.11 5.09
CA CYS A 420 -12.52 -9.14 5.91
C CYS A 420 -13.19 -10.51 5.74
N GLN A 421 -14.53 -10.54 5.72
CA GLN A 421 -15.27 -11.81 5.60
C GLN A 421 -14.88 -12.57 4.34
N THR A 422 -14.81 -11.87 3.20
CA THR A 422 -14.36 -12.43 1.93
C THR A 422 -12.91 -12.88 2.01
N LEU A 423 -11.99 -12.00 2.43
CA LEU A 423 -10.56 -12.32 2.55
C LEU A 423 -10.30 -13.55 3.42
N SER A 424 -10.90 -13.60 4.62
CA SER A 424 -10.72 -14.68 5.59
C SER A 424 -11.30 -16.01 5.10
N LYS A 425 -12.48 -15.96 4.46
CA LYS A 425 -13.12 -17.13 3.87
C LYS A 425 -12.22 -17.77 2.81
N THR A 426 -11.68 -16.99 1.88
CA THR A 426 -10.79 -17.53 0.83
C THR A 426 -9.44 -17.95 1.38
N PHE A 427 -8.90 -17.21 2.36
CA PHE A 427 -7.66 -17.60 3.05
C PHE A 427 -7.76 -19.00 3.66
N GLN A 428 -8.92 -19.33 4.25
CA GLN A 428 -9.16 -20.65 4.83
C GLN A 428 -9.40 -21.72 3.76
N ALA A 429 -10.17 -21.42 2.71
CA ALA A 429 -10.61 -22.38 1.69
C ALA A 429 -9.63 -22.61 0.53
N SER A 430 -8.60 -21.77 0.38
CA SER A 430 -7.67 -21.78 -0.76
C SER A 430 -6.57 -22.84 -0.66
N CYS A 431 -6.32 -23.41 0.52
CA CYS A 431 -5.31 -24.45 0.72
C CYS A 431 -5.97 -25.78 1.13
N PHE A 432 -5.61 -26.88 0.47
CA PHE A 432 -6.12 -28.22 0.78
C PHE A 432 -5.44 -28.86 2.00
N LYS A 433 -4.42 -28.20 2.55
CA LYS A 433 -3.71 -28.61 3.76
C LYS A 433 -4.14 -27.75 4.96
N PRO A 434 -4.21 -28.32 6.18
CA PRO A 434 -4.53 -27.57 7.39
C PRO A 434 -3.58 -26.40 7.61
N LEU A 435 -4.09 -25.33 8.23
CA LEU A 435 -3.28 -24.16 8.60
C LEU A 435 -2.08 -24.61 9.44
N ARG A 436 -0.88 -24.13 9.12
CA ARG A 436 0.30 -24.36 9.95
C ARG A 436 0.53 -23.20 10.89
N ILE A 437 0.97 -23.48 12.12
CA ILE A 437 1.23 -22.48 13.15
C ILE A 437 2.56 -22.76 13.85
N ILE A 438 3.14 -21.74 14.48
CA ILE A 438 4.32 -21.90 15.32
C ILE A 438 3.97 -22.66 16.62
N SER A 439 4.87 -23.52 17.07
CA SER A 439 4.77 -24.32 18.28
C SER A 439 6.12 -24.37 19.02
N SER A 440 6.13 -25.04 20.18
CA SER A 440 7.33 -25.36 20.95
C SER A 440 8.35 -26.25 20.21
N MET A 441 7.99 -26.80 19.05
CA MET A 441 8.84 -27.69 18.25
C MET A 441 9.07 -27.18 16.82
N GLY A 442 8.75 -25.91 16.54
CA GLY A 442 8.77 -25.34 15.19
C GLY A 442 7.38 -25.23 14.59
N VAL A 443 7.26 -25.23 13.26
CA VAL A 443 5.97 -24.98 12.59
C VAL A 443 5.26 -26.28 12.27
N PHE A 444 4.04 -26.45 12.78
CA PHE A 444 3.23 -27.66 12.61
C PHE A 444 1.80 -27.36 12.13
N PRO A 445 1.13 -28.31 11.44
CA PRO A 445 -0.30 -28.21 11.18
C PRO A 445 -1.09 -28.03 12.49
N VAL A 446 -2.06 -27.11 12.49
CA VAL A 446 -2.83 -26.69 13.67
C VAL A 446 -3.47 -27.87 14.41
N HIS A 447 -3.92 -28.89 13.68
CA HIS A 447 -4.53 -30.10 14.26
C HIS A 447 -3.54 -31.07 14.92
N GLN A 448 -2.24 -30.78 14.86
CA GLN A 448 -1.16 -31.52 15.52
C GLN A 448 -0.55 -30.75 16.69
N VAL A 449 -1.03 -29.53 16.95
CA VAL A 449 -0.56 -28.66 18.02
C VAL A 449 -1.59 -28.62 19.14
N TYR A 450 -1.12 -28.62 20.37
CA TYR A 450 -1.94 -28.51 21.57
C TYR A 450 -1.88 -27.10 22.17
N SER A 451 -3.03 -26.59 22.59
CA SER A 451 -3.11 -25.49 23.55
C SER A 451 -3.23 -26.09 24.95
N LEU A 452 -2.22 -25.84 25.78
CA LEU A 452 -2.20 -26.26 27.18
C LEU A 452 -3.00 -25.27 28.03
N ASN A 453 -3.71 -25.77 29.04
CA ASN A 453 -4.39 -24.94 30.03
C ASN A 453 -3.49 -24.68 31.24
N ASP A 454 -2.80 -25.72 31.71
CA ASP A 454 -1.79 -25.59 32.78
C ASP A 454 -0.40 -25.31 32.18
N LEU A 455 0.12 -24.11 32.50
CA LEU A 455 1.41 -23.63 32.02
C LEU A 455 2.59 -24.37 32.63
N VAL A 456 2.45 -24.96 33.82
CA VAL A 456 3.49 -25.81 34.44
C VAL A 456 3.76 -27.00 33.53
N MET A 457 2.75 -27.45 32.79
CA MET A 457 2.87 -28.62 31.93
C MET A 457 3.90 -28.46 30.81
N SER A 458 4.11 -27.22 30.36
CA SER A 458 5.12 -26.89 29.35
C SER A 458 6.55 -27.27 29.74
N ASN A 459 6.85 -27.42 31.05
CA ASN A 459 8.17 -27.79 31.53
C ASN A 459 8.52 -29.26 31.24
N PHE A 460 7.52 -30.15 31.16
CA PHE A 460 7.75 -31.59 30.96
C PHE A 460 7.42 -32.06 29.53
N ILE A 461 6.66 -31.30 28.74
CA ILE A 461 6.31 -31.71 27.37
C ILE A 461 7.49 -31.41 26.45
N LYS A 462 8.13 -32.45 25.91
CA LYS A 462 9.32 -32.35 25.03
C LYS A 462 9.09 -32.85 23.61
N HIS A 463 8.19 -33.81 23.43
CA HIS A 463 7.95 -34.48 22.14
C HIS A 463 6.58 -34.24 21.52
N THR A 464 5.76 -33.40 22.17
CA THR A 464 4.44 -33.03 21.68
C THR A 464 4.41 -31.54 21.35
N PRO A 465 4.11 -31.14 20.10
CA PRO A 465 4.01 -29.73 19.74
C PRO A 465 2.89 -29.04 20.51
N PHE A 466 3.21 -27.95 21.21
CA PHE A 466 2.24 -27.13 21.91
C PHE A 466 2.45 -25.64 21.64
N VAL A 467 1.42 -24.83 21.85
CA VAL A 467 1.51 -23.36 21.72
C VAL A 467 2.34 -22.81 22.88
N PRO A 468 3.49 -22.15 22.64
CA PRO A 468 4.32 -21.63 23.72
C PRO A 468 3.58 -20.58 24.56
N ASN A 469 3.90 -20.52 25.86
CA ASN A 469 3.23 -19.64 26.82
C ASN A 469 3.33 -18.16 26.43
N SER A 470 4.47 -17.74 25.87
CA SER A 470 4.67 -16.38 25.35
C SER A 470 3.69 -16.04 24.23
N VAL A 471 3.46 -16.96 23.30
CA VAL A 471 2.50 -16.77 22.20
C VAL A 471 1.07 -16.65 22.73
N ARG A 472 0.70 -17.50 23.70
CA ARG A 472 -0.63 -17.44 24.34
C ARG A 472 -0.82 -16.16 25.14
N ALA A 473 0.21 -15.68 25.84
CA ALA A 473 0.18 -14.43 26.58
C ALA A 473 -0.04 -13.22 25.65
N ASP A 474 0.68 -13.15 24.53
CA ASP A 474 0.60 -12.00 23.61
C ASP A 474 -0.65 -12.04 22.71
N TYR A 475 -1.06 -13.24 22.28
CA TYR A 475 -2.03 -13.45 21.21
C TYR A 475 -3.12 -14.47 21.55
N GLY A 476 -3.51 -14.61 22.82
CA GLY A 476 -4.55 -15.57 23.26
C GLY A 476 -5.83 -15.53 22.43
N TYR A 477 -6.31 -14.34 22.05
CA TYR A 477 -7.49 -14.18 21.19
C TYR A 477 -7.34 -14.85 19.80
N VAL A 478 -6.12 -14.89 19.25
CA VAL A 478 -5.82 -15.62 18.01
C VAL A 478 -5.86 -17.11 18.28
N ILE A 479 -5.18 -17.56 19.35
CA ILE A 479 -5.09 -18.98 19.71
C ILE A 479 -6.47 -19.59 19.96
N ASP A 480 -7.34 -18.88 20.68
CA ASP A 480 -8.69 -19.36 20.97
C ASP A 480 -9.54 -19.50 19.69
N SER A 481 -9.29 -18.66 18.68
CA SER A 481 -9.95 -18.78 17.37
C SER A 481 -9.52 -20.04 16.60
N LEU A 482 -8.29 -20.52 16.81
CA LEU A 482 -7.73 -21.67 16.09
C LEU A 482 -8.33 -23.01 16.53
N VAL A 483 -9.01 -23.06 17.68
CA VAL A 483 -9.76 -24.25 18.13
C VAL A 483 -10.79 -24.66 17.08
N LYS A 484 -11.47 -23.68 16.46
CA LYS A 484 -12.42 -23.93 15.36
C LYS A 484 -11.75 -24.45 14.08
N LEU A 485 -10.43 -24.25 13.95
CA LEU A 485 -9.61 -24.73 12.84
C LEU A 485 -8.88 -26.04 13.18
N GLY A 486 -9.16 -26.64 14.34
CA GLY A 486 -8.66 -27.95 14.75
C GLY A 486 -7.54 -27.92 15.79
N LEU A 487 -7.18 -26.77 16.36
CA LEU A 487 -6.22 -26.71 17.46
C LEU A 487 -6.72 -27.57 18.62
N ARG A 488 -5.87 -28.49 19.10
CA ARG A 488 -6.27 -29.43 20.16
C ARG A 488 -6.21 -28.75 21.52
N THR A 489 -7.11 -29.13 22.41
CA THR A 489 -7.14 -28.67 23.81
C THR A 489 -7.18 -29.89 24.72
N GLY A 490 -6.34 -29.95 25.74
CA GLY A 490 -6.40 -31.03 26.73
C GLY A 490 -5.04 -31.45 27.25
N ASP A 491 -4.74 -31.08 28.50
CA ASP A 491 -3.45 -31.33 29.14
C ASP A 491 -3.24 -32.82 29.41
N PHE A 492 -4.30 -33.54 29.80
CA PHE A 492 -4.23 -34.96 30.15
C PHE A 492 -3.86 -35.87 28.97
N GLU A 493 -4.41 -35.59 27.78
CA GLU A 493 -4.06 -36.36 26.57
C GLU A 493 -2.60 -36.16 26.18
N VAL A 494 -2.10 -34.93 26.31
CA VAL A 494 -0.71 -34.60 26.03
C VAL A 494 0.21 -35.28 27.04
N LEU A 495 -0.10 -35.18 28.33
CA LEU A 495 0.66 -35.83 29.40
C LEU A 495 0.70 -37.36 29.18
N THR A 496 -0.43 -37.98 28.88
CA THR A 496 -0.51 -39.43 28.64
C THR A 496 0.32 -39.84 27.41
N SER A 497 0.23 -39.08 26.32
CA SER A 497 1.03 -39.28 25.12
C SER A 497 2.54 -39.12 25.42
N GLU A 498 2.92 -38.11 26.19
CA GLU A 498 4.32 -37.84 26.55
C GLU A 498 4.89 -38.97 27.44
N LEU A 499 4.15 -39.37 28.49
CA LEU A 499 4.51 -40.48 29.38
C LEU A 499 4.61 -41.82 28.65
N SER A 500 3.80 -42.03 27.62
CA SER A 500 3.88 -43.26 26.81
C SER A 500 5.14 -43.33 25.94
N ARG A 501 5.80 -42.19 25.68
CA ARG A 501 6.97 -42.09 24.80
C ARG A 501 8.30 -42.02 25.56
N ARG A 502 8.29 -41.57 26.82
CA ARG A 502 9.47 -41.51 27.68
C ARG A 502 9.12 -41.62 29.16
N ALA A 503 10.04 -42.17 29.94
CA ALA A 503 10.02 -41.99 31.39
C ALA A 503 10.47 -40.57 31.76
N PHE A 504 9.88 -40.02 32.83
CA PHE A 504 10.31 -38.72 33.36
C PHE A 504 11.44 -38.95 34.39
N PRO A 505 12.53 -38.17 34.36
CA PRO A 505 13.50 -38.14 35.44
C PRO A 505 12.83 -37.76 36.76
N ASP A 506 13.41 -38.18 37.89
CA ASP A 506 12.88 -37.91 39.23
C ASP A 506 12.57 -36.41 39.46
N GLU A 507 13.41 -35.52 38.95
CA GLU A 507 13.23 -34.06 39.04
C GLU A 507 11.94 -33.58 38.32
N GLU A 508 11.66 -34.11 37.14
CA GLU A 508 10.45 -33.77 36.37
C GLU A 508 9.21 -34.42 36.97
N PHE A 509 9.34 -35.61 37.55
CA PHE A 509 8.25 -36.29 38.24
C PHE A 509 7.85 -35.56 39.52
N VAL A 510 8.82 -35.11 40.33
CA VAL A 510 8.56 -34.30 41.53
C VAL A 510 7.88 -32.99 41.16
N ALA A 511 8.31 -32.32 40.09
CA ALA A 511 7.69 -31.09 39.60
C ALA A 511 6.29 -31.28 39.00
N LEU A 512 5.94 -32.48 38.51
CA LEU A 512 4.61 -32.80 37.99
C LEU A 512 3.57 -33.01 39.11
N VAL A 513 4.01 -33.49 40.28
CA VAL A 513 3.15 -33.87 41.41
C VAL A 513 2.98 -32.72 42.43
N GLN A 514 3.77 -31.64 42.29
CA GLN A 514 3.65 -30.39 43.04
C GLN A 514 2.72 -29.41 42.31
#